data_AF-A0A832DED5-F1
#
_entry.id   AF-A0A832DED5-F1
#
_cell.length_a   1.000
_cell.length_b   1.000
_cell.length_c   1.000
_cell.angle_alpha   90.00
_cell.angle_beta   90.00
_cell.angle_gamma   90.00
#
_symmetry.space_group_name_H-M   'P 1'
#
loop_
_entity.id
_entity.type
_entity.pdbx_description
1 polymer ?
#
loop_
_entity_poly.entity_id
_entity_poly.type
_entity_poly.pdbx_seq_one_letter_code
_entity_poly.pdbx_strand_id
1 'polypeptide(L)'
;MKALQILALIVFGFFFLGCDKEESNDPNSLGGDVKTEISDVGDEFGLGVKIGNEYVNLNDQIVVKSNNNGLVTLNIKGNVSSAPKIKQLLDKIPIVVYDNQGNVDVDVQFKVTTAGIQDFFNKDKKPHTLVKYDAKVGDQYKLTKSDGKTITRTVTARSDVDDFPYGFFDIKTITIEQDSRIPGIQKFVYRANHKFGIVYAEIFLEDGSKISSYIYAPNY
;
A
#
# COMPACT_ATOMS: atom_id res chain seq x y z
N MET A 1 -46.87 -17.06 35.74
CA MET A 1 -45.68 -17.73 35.16
C MET A 1 -45.97 -18.21 33.73
N LYS A 2 -46.16 -17.31 32.76
CA LYS A 2 -46.21 -17.64 31.31
C LYS A 2 -45.71 -16.52 30.39
N ALA A 3 -45.24 -15.40 30.94
CA ALA A 3 -44.70 -14.27 30.18
C ALA A 3 -43.15 -14.28 30.10
N LEU A 4 -42.48 -15.12 30.89
CA LEU A 4 -41.01 -15.14 31.00
C LEU A 4 -40.33 -16.12 30.01
N GLN A 5 -41.10 -16.91 29.25
CA GLN A 5 -40.56 -17.89 28.29
C GLN A 5 -40.63 -17.47 26.82
N ILE A 6 -41.26 -16.32 26.50
CA ILE A 6 -41.41 -15.86 25.11
C ILE A 6 -40.34 -14.82 24.73
N LEU A 7 -39.74 -14.12 25.70
CA LEU A 7 -38.66 -13.15 25.41
C LEU A 7 -37.28 -13.81 25.20
N ALA A 8 -37.14 -15.11 25.48
CA ALA A 8 -35.95 -15.89 25.17
C ALA A 8 -35.85 -16.27 23.67
N LEU A 9 -36.92 -16.11 22.89
CA LEU A 9 -36.97 -16.46 21.46
C LEU A 9 -36.59 -15.30 20.53
N ILE A 10 -36.52 -14.07 21.03
CA ILE A 10 -36.11 -12.88 20.26
C ILE A 10 -34.59 -12.63 20.35
N VAL A 11 -33.91 -13.27 21.30
CA VAL A 11 -32.46 -13.10 21.53
C VAL A 11 -31.61 -14.12 20.73
N PHE A 12 -32.22 -15.11 20.08
CA PHE A 12 -31.50 -16.17 19.34
C PHE A 12 -31.53 -16.04 17.80
N GLY A 13 -32.22 -15.03 17.24
CA GLY A 13 -32.49 -14.92 15.80
C GLY A 13 -31.55 -14.04 14.98
N PHE A 14 -30.56 -13.36 15.59
CA PHE A 14 -29.70 -12.40 14.89
C PHE A 14 -28.25 -12.85 14.68
N PHE A 15 -27.91 -14.12 14.96
CA PHE A 15 -26.51 -14.55 14.98
C PHE A 15 -25.92 -15.09 13.67
N PHE A 16 -26.67 -15.21 12.56
CA PHE A 16 -26.09 -15.73 11.31
C PHE A 16 -26.66 -15.10 10.03
N LEU A 17 -26.63 -13.77 9.93
CA LEU A 17 -26.35 -13.15 8.62
C LEU A 17 -24.83 -12.98 8.53
N GLY A 18 -24.14 -14.12 8.50
CA GLY A 18 -22.82 -14.18 7.88
C GLY A 18 -23.04 -13.74 6.44
N CYS A 19 -22.58 -12.52 6.13
CA CYS A 19 -22.52 -12.04 4.77
C CYS A 19 -21.49 -12.94 4.08
N ASP A 20 -21.96 -14.03 3.47
CA ASP A 20 -21.20 -14.79 2.50
C ASP A 20 -20.85 -13.81 1.38
N LYS A 21 -19.68 -13.17 1.51
CA LYS A 21 -19.10 -12.39 0.44
C LYS A 21 -18.89 -13.38 -0.69
N GLU A 22 -19.70 -13.30 -1.74
CA GLU A 22 -19.37 -13.94 -3.02
C GLU A 22 -17.89 -13.66 -3.29
N GLU A 23 -17.08 -14.71 -3.37
CA GLU A 23 -15.67 -14.59 -3.73
C GLU A 23 -15.63 -14.05 -5.15
N SER A 24 -15.48 -12.73 -5.25
CA SER A 24 -15.33 -12.07 -6.53
C SER A 24 -14.07 -12.61 -7.22
N ASN A 25 -14.24 -13.14 -8.42
CA ASN A 25 -13.14 -13.54 -9.29
C ASN A 25 -12.32 -12.34 -9.82
N ASP A 26 -12.69 -11.10 -9.46
CA ASP A 26 -11.87 -9.93 -9.76
C ASP A 26 -10.60 -9.95 -8.90
N PRO A 27 -9.38 -9.98 -9.50
CA PRO A 27 -8.14 -9.89 -8.74
C PRO A 27 -8.02 -8.56 -7.96
N ASN A 28 -8.82 -7.55 -8.32
CA ASN A 28 -8.95 -6.26 -7.65
C ASN A 28 -10.15 -6.18 -6.69
N SER A 29 -10.78 -7.29 -6.34
CA SER A 29 -11.64 -7.35 -5.17
C SER A 29 -10.81 -7.60 -3.91
N LEU A 30 -11.06 -6.82 -2.86
CA LEU A 30 -10.39 -6.92 -1.56
C LEU A 30 -11.43 -7.03 -0.43
N GLY A 31 -11.38 -8.14 0.28
CA GLY A 31 -12.18 -8.41 1.47
C GLY A 31 -11.49 -7.94 2.76
N GLY A 32 -11.71 -8.69 3.85
CA GLY A 32 -11.11 -8.40 5.16
C GLY A 32 -11.88 -7.38 6.01
N ASP A 33 -11.41 -7.23 7.24
CA ASP A 33 -11.81 -6.19 8.18
C ASP A 33 -11.02 -4.91 7.90
N VAL A 34 -11.63 -3.75 8.11
CA VAL A 34 -11.04 -2.43 7.87
C VAL A 34 -10.25 -1.91 9.07
N LYS A 35 -10.39 -2.55 10.23
CA LYS A 35 -9.63 -2.24 11.43
C LYS A 35 -8.25 -2.90 11.36
N THR A 36 -7.21 -2.10 11.16
CA THR A 36 -5.82 -2.56 11.07
C THR A 36 -4.91 -1.70 11.95
N GLU A 37 -3.75 -2.23 12.34
CA GLU A 37 -2.78 -1.57 13.23
C GLU A 37 -2.01 -0.39 12.58
N ILE A 38 -2.30 -0.08 11.31
CA ILE A 38 -1.56 0.88 10.48
C ILE A 38 -2.50 1.90 9.81
N SER A 39 -3.66 2.13 10.42
CA SER A 39 -4.76 2.86 9.77
C SER A 39 -5.51 3.80 10.71
N ASP A 40 -5.02 3.98 11.94
CA ASP A 40 -5.64 4.88 12.90
C ASP A 40 -5.27 6.33 12.57
N VAL A 41 -6.22 7.26 12.72
CA VAL A 41 -5.96 8.68 12.43
C VAL A 41 -4.90 9.21 13.39
N GLY A 42 -3.84 9.81 12.82
CA GLY A 42 -2.67 10.29 13.57
C GLY A 42 -1.49 9.32 13.58
N ASP A 43 -1.66 8.09 13.08
CA ASP A 43 -0.55 7.16 12.86
C ASP A 43 0.53 7.80 11.96
N GLU A 44 1.79 7.77 12.42
CA GLU A 44 2.93 8.32 11.68
C GLU A 44 3.82 7.21 11.11
N PHE A 45 4.26 7.38 9.86
CA PHE A 45 5.20 6.47 9.22
C PHE A 45 6.55 7.16 8.99
N GLY A 46 7.64 6.41 9.18
CA GLY A 46 9.00 6.88 8.88
C GLY A 46 9.48 6.37 7.52
N LEU A 47 10.28 7.16 6.81
CA LEU A 47 10.96 6.71 5.60
C LEU A 47 12.47 6.56 5.80
N GLY A 48 13.01 5.49 5.23
CA GLY A 48 14.45 5.28 5.05
C GLY A 48 14.82 5.39 3.58
N VAL A 49 14.69 6.59 2.99
CA VAL A 49 14.91 6.80 1.56
C VAL A 49 16.38 6.66 1.20
N LYS A 50 16.66 5.92 0.12
CA LYS A 50 17.98 5.70 -0.45
C LYS A 50 18.01 5.97 -1.95
N ILE A 51 19.13 6.53 -2.40
CA ILE A 51 19.50 6.61 -3.80
C ILE A 51 20.76 5.76 -3.99
N GLY A 52 20.65 4.66 -4.73
CA GLY A 52 21.66 3.60 -4.69
C GLY A 52 21.77 3.04 -3.27
N ASN A 53 22.90 3.27 -2.61
CA ASN A 53 23.17 2.83 -1.23
C ASN A 53 23.15 3.96 -0.21
N GLU A 54 23.09 5.22 -0.65
CA GLU A 54 23.18 6.40 0.21
C GLU A 54 21.81 6.82 0.73
N TYR A 55 21.72 7.11 2.03
CA TYR A 55 20.51 7.67 2.62
C TYR A 55 20.31 9.13 2.24
N VAL A 56 19.06 9.50 1.99
CA VAL A 56 18.66 10.88 1.70
C VAL A 56 17.63 11.30 2.74
N ASN A 57 17.93 12.36 3.48
CA ASN A 57 16.96 12.98 4.36
C ASN A 57 16.10 13.96 3.56
N LEU A 58 14.81 13.68 3.46
CA LEU A 58 13.84 14.55 2.80
C LEU A 58 13.09 15.44 3.79
N ASN A 59 13.42 15.40 5.08
CA ASN A 59 12.64 15.99 6.16
C ASN A 59 11.16 15.59 6.03
N ASP A 60 10.93 14.32 5.74
CA ASP A 60 9.61 13.78 5.45
C ASP A 60 8.76 13.60 6.69
N GLN A 61 7.45 13.68 6.50
CA GLN A 61 6.44 13.32 7.48
C GLN A 61 5.30 12.61 6.75
N ILE A 62 4.91 11.45 7.24
CA ILE A 62 3.75 10.72 6.70
C ILE A 62 2.78 10.49 7.85
N VAL A 63 1.54 10.96 7.69
CA VAL A 63 0.50 10.84 8.73
C VAL A 63 -0.80 10.32 8.12
N VAL A 64 -1.48 9.41 8.83
CA VAL A 64 -2.87 9.06 8.52
C VAL A 64 -3.78 10.25 8.84
N LYS A 65 -4.26 10.92 7.79
CA LYS A 65 -5.14 12.08 7.89
C LYS A 65 -6.60 11.70 8.09
N SER A 66 -7.03 10.59 7.49
CA SER A 66 -8.41 10.09 7.62
C SER A 66 -8.47 8.60 7.33
N ASN A 67 -9.37 7.89 8.00
CA ASN A 67 -9.76 6.52 7.66
C ASN A 67 -11.28 6.44 7.55
N ASN A 68 -11.80 6.30 6.34
CA ASN A 68 -13.23 6.10 6.11
C ASN A 68 -13.48 4.65 5.69
N ASN A 69 -13.80 3.80 6.68
CA ASN A 69 -14.10 2.38 6.47
C ASN A 69 -12.98 1.67 5.67
N GLY A 70 -11.72 1.84 6.10
CA GLY A 70 -10.53 1.24 5.48
C GLY A 70 -10.02 1.99 4.26
N LEU A 71 -10.72 3.01 3.77
CA LEU A 71 -10.15 3.95 2.81
C LEU A 71 -9.33 4.99 3.59
N VAL A 72 -8.02 4.76 3.62
CA VAL A 72 -7.04 5.53 4.38
C VAL A 72 -6.45 6.60 3.47
N THR A 73 -6.46 7.85 3.94
CA THR A 73 -5.74 8.96 3.30
C THR A 73 -4.48 9.24 4.11
N LEU A 74 -3.32 9.08 3.48
CA LEU A 74 -2.03 9.49 4.04
C LEU A 74 -1.69 10.87 3.50
N ASN A 75 -1.33 11.79 4.40
CA ASN A 75 -0.68 13.04 4.03
C ASN A 75 0.83 12.82 4.04
N ILE A 76 1.48 13.10 2.92
CA ILE A 76 2.93 12.95 2.74
C ILE A 76 3.51 14.33 2.55
N LYS A 77 4.42 14.70 3.44
CA LYS A 77 5.23 15.90 3.36
C LYS A 77 6.70 15.55 3.20
N GLY A 78 7.45 16.46 2.61
CA GLY A 78 8.91 16.38 2.51
C GLY A 78 9.47 17.52 1.68
N ASN A 79 10.78 17.51 1.47
CA ASN A 79 11.47 18.48 0.65
C ASN A 79 12.51 17.78 -0.24
N VAL A 80 12.38 17.98 -1.55
CA VAL A 80 13.23 17.37 -2.58
C VAL A 80 14.25 18.36 -3.17
N SER A 81 14.41 19.54 -2.58
CA SER A 81 15.31 20.59 -3.11
C SER A 81 16.77 20.13 -3.20
N SER A 82 17.21 19.29 -2.26
CA SER A 82 18.55 18.70 -2.20
C SER A 82 18.66 17.34 -2.91
N ALA A 83 17.58 16.86 -3.52
CA ALA A 83 17.48 15.49 -4.06
C ALA A 83 17.14 15.50 -5.56
N PRO A 84 18.07 15.91 -6.45
CA PRO A 84 17.79 16.11 -7.88
C PRO A 84 17.31 14.84 -8.59
N LYS A 85 17.80 13.66 -8.21
CA LYS A 85 17.34 12.38 -8.79
C LYS A 85 15.90 12.02 -8.39
N ILE A 86 15.49 12.36 -7.17
CA ILE A 86 14.08 12.20 -6.74
C ILE A 86 13.21 13.20 -7.50
N LYS A 87 13.65 14.45 -7.66
CA LYS A 87 12.95 15.46 -8.47
C LYS A 87 12.75 14.99 -9.92
N GLN A 88 13.79 14.48 -10.56
CA GLN A 88 13.71 13.88 -11.90
C GLN A 88 12.71 12.72 -12.01
N LEU A 89 12.58 11.92 -10.95
CA LEU A 89 11.57 10.86 -10.90
C LEU A 89 10.16 11.45 -10.77
N LEU A 90 9.96 12.41 -9.87
CA LEU A 90 8.67 13.06 -9.65
C LEU A 90 8.19 13.81 -10.91
N ASP A 91 9.10 14.38 -11.69
CA ASP A 91 8.81 15.03 -12.98
C ASP A 91 8.25 14.08 -14.05
N LYS A 92 8.45 12.77 -13.88
CA LYS A 92 7.88 11.74 -14.77
C LYS A 92 6.46 11.35 -14.39
N ILE A 93 6.00 11.74 -13.21
CA ILE A 93 4.64 11.48 -12.74
C ILE A 93 3.74 12.57 -13.35
N PRO A 94 2.60 12.22 -13.98
CA PRO A 94 1.72 13.18 -14.66
C PRO A 94 0.86 14.01 -13.68
N ILE A 95 1.43 14.41 -12.54
CA ILE A 95 0.86 15.34 -11.56
C ILE A 95 2.00 16.17 -10.96
N VAL A 96 1.76 17.45 -10.73
CA VAL A 96 2.70 18.31 -9.99
C VAL A 96 2.60 17.94 -8.51
N VAL A 97 3.70 17.43 -7.95
CA VAL A 97 3.75 16.89 -6.58
C VAL A 97 4.65 17.70 -5.65
N TYR A 98 5.31 18.74 -6.15
CA TYR A 98 6.13 19.63 -5.36
C TYR A 98 6.05 21.09 -5.85
N ASP A 99 6.30 22.06 -4.97
CA ASP A 99 6.28 23.50 -5.28
C ASP A 99 7.62 24.02 -5.83
N ASN A 100 7.72 25.33 -6.11
CA ASN A 100 8.96 25.91 -6.64
C ASN A 100 10.17 25.79 -5.69
N GLN A 101 9.92 25.60 -4.40
CA GLN A 101 10.91 25.41 -3.33
C GLN A 101 11.24 23.92 -3.10
N GLY A 102 10.60 23.02 -3.84
CA GLY A 102 10.77 21.58 -3.72
C GLY A 102 10.02 20.97 -2.54
N ASN A 103 9.08 21.68 -1.91
CA ASN A 103 8.24 21.11 -0.86
C ASN A 103 7.20 20.19 -1.49
N VAL A 104 7.08 18.98 -0.95
CA VAL A 104 6.03 18.02 -1.23
C VAL A 104 5.00 18.15 -0.10
N ASP A 105 3.72 18.26 -0.47
CA ASP A 105 2.58 18.12 0.44
C ASP A 105 1.42 17.55 -0.37
N VAL A 106 1.23 16.23 -0.28
CA VAL A 106 0.26 15.50 -1.10
C VAL A 106 -0.52 14.50 -0.28
N ASP A 107 -1.81 14.39 -0.59
CA ASP A 107 -2.66 13.34 -0.05
C ASP A 107 -2.70 12.15 -1.02
N VAL A 108 -2.42 10.95 -0.50
CA VAL A 108 -2.55 9.69 -1.24
C VAL A 108 -3.53 8.77 -0.55
N GLN A 109 -4.26 7.97 -1.33
CA GLN A 109 -5.30 7.08 -0.82
C GLN A 109 -4.95 5.62 -1.04
N PHE A 110 -5.22 4.82 -0.01
CA PHE A 110 -5.13 3.37 -0.03
C PHE A 110 -6.39 2.76 0.59
N LYS A 111 -6.81 1.61 0.08
CA LYS A 111 -7.71 0.72 0.81
C LYS A 111 -6.83 -0.23 1.61
N VAL A 112 -6.95 -0.21 2.94
CA VAL A 112 -6.18 -1.07 3.84
C VAL A 112 -7.17 -1.95 4.59
N THR A 113 -6.96 -3.26 4.52
CA THR A 113 -7.77 -4.25 5.25
C THR A 113 -6.88 -5.37 5.79
N THR A 114 -7.43 -6.21 6.65
CA THR A 114 -6.76 -7.43 7.12
C THR A 114 -6.50 -8.46 6.02
N ALA A 115 -7.09 -8.29 4.83
CA ALA A 115 -6.83 -9.15 3.66
C ALA A 115 -5.74 -8.60 2.74
N GLY A 116 -5.41 -7.31 2.80
CA GLY A 116 -4.40 -6.72 1.92
C GLY A 116 -4.53 -5.21 1.73
N ILE A 117 -3.92 -4.72 0.66
CA ILE A 117 -3.83 -3.30 0.33
C ILE A 117 -4.19 -3.07 -1.14
N GLN A 118 -4.97 -2.02 -1.41
CA GLN A 118 -5.16 -1.44 -2.75
C GLN A 118 -4.73 0.01 -2.77
N ASP A 119 -4.28 0.46 -3.93
CA ASP A 119 -4.09 1.88 -4.23
C ASP A 119 -5.01 2.33 -5.38
N PHE A 120 -4.95 3.62 -5.65
CA PHE A 120 -5.73 4.31 -6.67
C PHE A 120 -4.82 5.15 -7.59
N PHE A 121 -3.57 4.72 -7.80
CA PHE A 121 -2.55 5.51 -8.53
C PHE A 121 -2.70 5.45 -10.05
N ASN A 122 -3.49 4.53 -10.58
CA ASN A 122 -3.80 4.52 -12.00
C ASN A 122 -4.61 5.77 -12.40
N LYS A 123 -4.50 6.14 -13.68
CA LYS A 123 -5.12 7.35 -14.22
C LYS A 123 -6.64 7.42 -14.05
N ASP A 124 -7.30 6.26 -13.97
CA ASP A 124 -8.76 6.17 -13.85
C ASP A 124 -9.23 6.19 -12.38
N LYS A 125 -8.28 6.27 -11.43
CA LYS A 125 -8.55 6.23 -9.99
C LYS A 125 -9.39 5.02 -9.57
N LYS A 126 -9.26 3.90 -10.28
CA LYS A 126 -9.90 2.63 -9.93
C LYS A 126 -9.10 1.92 -8.83
N PRO A 127 -9.72 1.12 -7.96
CA PRO A 127 -8.98 0.29 -7.02
C PRO A 127 -8.09 -0.71 -7.78
N HIS A 128 -6.81 -0.79 -7.42
CA HIS A 128 -5.88 -1.80 -7.92
C HIS A 128 -5.22 -2.49 -6.73
N THR A 129 -5.38 -3.80 -6.62
CA THR A 129 -4.68 -4.60 -5.60
C THR A 129 -3.19 -4.42 -5.70
N LEU A 130 -2.57 -3.97 -4.61
CA LEU A 130 -1.12 -3.98 -4.44
C LEU A 130 -0.68 -5.34 -3.92
N VAL A 131 -1.35 -5.84 -2.89
CA VAL A 131 -1.06 -7.14 -2.27
C VAL A 131 -2.32 -7.71 -1.64
N LYS A 132 -2.48 -9.04 -1.72
CA LYS A 132 -3.31 -9.82 -0.79
C LYS A 132 -2.39 -10.62 0.13
N TYR A 133 -2.66 -10.65 1.43
CA TYR A 133 -1.75 -11.28 2.39
C TYR A 133 -1.75 -12.82 2.34
N ASP A 134 -2.73 -13.42 1.67
CA ASP A 134 -2.83 -14.85 1.37
C ASP A 134 -2.25 -15.23 -0.01
N ALA A 135 -1.71 -14.26 -0.76
CA ALA A 135 -1.26 -14.47 -2.14
C ALA A 135 -0.12 -15.47 -2.28
N LYS A 136 -0.08 -16.16 -3.41
CA LYS A 136 0.94 -17.14 -3.79
C LYS A 136 1.87 -16.55 -4.84
N VAL A 137 3.09 -17.07 -4.89
CA VAL A 137 4.04 -16.71 -5.97
C VAL A 137 3.41 -17.06 -7.32
N GLY A 138 3.44 -16.11 -8.24
CA GLY A 138 2.80 -16.20 -9.56
C GLY A 138 1.42 -15.54 -9.63
N ASP A 139 0.78 -15.19 -8.51
CA ASP A 139 -0.49 -14.46 -8.53
C ASP A 139 -0.32 -13.11 -9.23
N GLN A 140 -1.34 -12.71 -10.00
CA GLN A 140 -1.34 -11.48 -10.78
C GLN A 140 -2.55 -10.60 -10.49
N TYR A 141 -2.30 -9.30 -10.30
CA TYR A 141 -3.34 -8.28 -10.20
C TYR A 141 -3.31 -7.40 -11.45
N LYS A 142 -4.22 -7.68 -12.38
CA LYS A 142 -4.32 -6.97 -13.66
C LYS A 142 -5.41 -5.90 -13.59
N LEU A 143 -5.11 -4.70 -14.09
CA LEU A 143 -6.07 -3.62 -14.25
C LEU A 143 -5.95 -3.02 -15.65
N THR A 144 -6.99 -3.14 -16.46
CA THR A 144 -7.08 -2.47 -17.76
C THR A 144 -7.69 -1.09 -17.59
N LYS A 145 -6.93 -0.08 -18.02
CA LYS A 145 -7.33 1.33 -17.95
C LYS A 145 -8.20 1.73 -19.14
N SER A 146 -8.81 2.91 -19.06
CA SER A 146 -9.59 3.54 -20.13
C SER A 146 -8.80 3.85 -21.40
N ASP A 147 -7.45 3.89 -21.33
CA ASP A 147 -6.56 4.02 -22.49
C ASP A 147 -6.20 2.67 -23.15
N GLY A 148 -6.82 1.57 -22.72
CA GLY A 148 -6.56 0.22 -23.19
C GLY A 148 -5.26 -0.40 -22.66
N LYS A 149 -4.44 0.32 -21.89
CA LYS A 149 -3.19 -0.22 -21.32
C LYS A 149 -3.50 -0.97 -20.02
N THR A 150 -2.92 -2.16 -19.86
CA THR A 150 -3.11 -3.02 -18.67
C THR A 150 -1.94 -2.97 -17.71
N ILE A 151 -2.12 -2.44 -16.51
CA ILE A 151 -1.10 -2.55 -15.44
C ILE A 151 -1.17 -3.96 -14.86
N THR A 152 -0.04 -4.63 -14.74
CA THR A 152 0.06 -5.96 -14.11
C THR A 152 1.02 -5.88 -12.94
N ARG A 153 0.57 -6.38 -11.80
CA ARG A 153 1.41 -6.65 -10.63
C ARG A 153 1.51 -8.14 -10.46
N THR A 154 2.72 -8.64 -10.23
CA THR A 154 2.96 -10.08 -10.04
C THR A 154 3.60 -10.30 -8.68
N VAL A 155 3.10 -11.27 -7.93
CA VAL A 155 3.77 -11.75 -6.71
C VAL A 155 4.97 -12.60 -7.12
N THR A 156 6.18 -12.09 -6.91
CA THR A 156 7.42 -12.74 -7.36
C THR A 156 8.11 -13.53 -6.25
N ALA A 157 7.88 -13.17 -4.99
CA ALA A 157 8.38 -13.91 -3.85
C ALA A 157 7.42 -13.80 -2.67
N ARG A 158 7.43 -14.82 -1.81
CA ARG A 158 6.76 -14.83 -0.50
C ARG A 158 7.67 -15.59 0.45
N SER A 159 7.95 -15.01 1.61
CA SER A 159 8.61 -15.71 2.69
C SER A 159 7.63 -16.08 3.80
N ASP A 160 7.74 -17.31 4.29
CA ASP A 160 6.99 -17.82 5.42
C ASP A 160 7.81 -17.78 6.73
N VAL A 161 9.06 -17.29 6.65
CA VAL A 161 9.97 -17.06 7.79
C VAL A 161 10.38 -15.58 7.86
N ASP A 162 10.75 -15.13 9.06
CA ASP A 162 11.23 -13.77 9.25
C ASP A 162 12.66 -13.65 8.73
N ASP A 163 12.83 -13.11 7.53
CA ASP A 163 14.11 -13.05 6.80
C ASP A 163 14.41 -11.72 6.10
N PHE A 164 13.48 -10.76 6.19
CA PHE A 164 13.67 -9.42 5.66
C PHE A 164 14.00 -8.44 6.79
N PRO A 165 15.19 -7.82 6.80
CA PRO A 165 15.57 -6.85 7.83
C PRO A 165 14.65 -5.65 7.86
N TYR A 166 14.10 -5.33 9.02
CA TYR A 166 13.17 -4.23 9.22
C TYR A 166 13.35 -3.61 10.60
N GLY A 167 14.05 -2.47 10.65
CA GLY A 167 14.45 -1.88 11.92
C GLY A 167 15.46 -2.77 12.65
N PHE A 168 15.08 -3.28 13.83
CA PHE A 168 15.94 -4.12 14.69
C PHE A 168 15.60 -5.62 14.65
N PHE A 169 14.67 -6.04 13.80
CA PHE A 169 14.23 -7.43 13.68
C PHE A 169 13.97 -7.77 12.22
N ASP A 170 13.83 -9.06 11.94
CA ASP A 170 13.46 -9.55 10.62
C ASP A 170 11.94 -9.79 10.55
N ILE A 171 11.35 -9.66 9.36
CA ILE A 171 9.93 -9.90 9.11
C ILE A 171 9.70 -10.74 7.85
N LYS A 172 8.60 -11.48 7.83
CA LYS A 172 8.06 -12.08 6.61
C LYS A 172 7.60 -11.03 5.63
N THR A 173 7.88 -11.22 4.34
CA THR A 173 7.39 -10.34 3.29
C THR A 173 6.82 -11.06 2.08
N ILE A 174 5.89 -10.41 1.42
CA ILE A 174 5.43 -10.71 0.06
C ILE A 174 6.04 -9.66 -0.85
N THR A 175 6.71 -10.08 -1.92
CA THR A 175 7.31 -9.20 -2.92
C THR A 175 6.42 -9.13 -4.15
N ILE A 176 6.12 -7.91 -4.58
CA ILE A 176 5.26 -7.60 -5.71
C ILE A 176 6.06 -6.77 -6.70
N GLU A 177 6.14 -7.23 -7.95
CA GLU A 177 6.74 -6.45 -9.04
C GLU A 177 5.66 -5.90 -9.97
N GLN A 178 5.86 -4.67 -10.42
CA GLN A 178 5.05 -4.00 -11.43
C GLN A 178 5.96 -3.49 -12.55
N ASP A 179 5.72 -3.94 -13.76
CA ASP A 179 6.37 -3.36 -14.93
C ASP A 179 5.94 -1.91 -15.12
N SER A 180 6.89 -1.06 -15.45
CA SER A 180 6.64 0.34 -15.74
C SER A 180 6.42 0.57 -17.23
N ARG A 181 5.56 1.55 -17.54
CA ARG A 181 5.41 2.11 -18.90
C ARG A 181 5.75 3.60 -18.92
N ILE A 182 6.40 4.07 -17.85
CA ILE A 182 6.85 5.45 -17.67
C ILE A 182 8.28 5.52 -18.16
N PRO A 183 8.60 6.35 -19.18
CA PRO A 183 9.95 6.45 -19.71
C PRO A 183 11.00 6.77 -18.63
N GLY A 184 12.09 6.01 -18.59
CA GLY A 184 13.14 6.13 -17.59
C GLY A 184 12.90 5.32 -16.31
N ILE A 185 11.76 4.64 -16.17
CA ILE A 185 11.48 3.71 -15.08
C ILE A 185 11.28 2.32 -15.68
N GLN A 186 12.08 1.36 -15.26
CA GLN A 186 12.02 -0.03 -15.70
C GLN A 186 10.90 -0.79 -14.97
N LYS A 187 10.94 -0.79 -13.63
CA LYS A 187 9.96 -1.49 -12.80
C LYS A 187 9.85 -0.90 -11.39
N PHE A 188 8.76 -1.24 -10.73
CA PHE A 188 8.54 -1.00 -9.31
C PHE A 188 8.54 -2.33 -8.57
N VAL A 189 9.13 -2.35 -7.38
CA VAL A 189 9.13 -3.49 -6.47
C VAL A 189 8.59 -3.01 -5.13
N TYR A 190 7.63 -3.75 -4.58
CA TYR A 190 7.07 -3.50 -3.26
C TYR A 190 7.29 -4.75 -2.41
N ARG A 191 7.59 -4.55 -1.12
CA ARG A 191 7.48 -5.62 -0.12
C ARG A 191 6.43 -5.23 0.90
N ALA A 192 5.56 -6.17 1.21
CA ALA A 192 4.50 -5.99 2.17
C ALA A 192 4.47 -7.09 3.23
N ASN A 193 4.01 -6.73 4.42
CA ASN A 193 3.80 -7.60 5.56
C ASN A 193 2.36 -7.41 6.08
N HIS A 194 1.75 -8.50 6.56
CA HIS A 194 0.34 -8.49 6.99
C HIS A 194 0.06 -7.57 8.19
N LYS A 195 1.06 -7.33 9.05
CA LYS A 195 0.97 -6.47 10.23
C LYS A 195 1.38 -5.04 9.92
N PHE A 196 2.50 -4.87 9.23
CA PHE A 196 3.12 -3.55 9.02
C PHE A 196 2.75 -2.87 7.69
N GLY A 197 2.00 -3.54 6.82
CA GLY A 197 1.60 -3.00 5.52
C GLY A 197 2.76 -3.01 4.52
N ILE A 198 2.91 -1.93 3.74
CA ILE A 198 4.05 -1.79 2.82
C ILE A 198 5.28 -1.43 3.64
N VAL A 199 6.31 -2.27 3.61
CA VAL A 199 7.53 -2.10 4.42
C VAL A 199 8.75 -1.68 3.60
N TYR A 200 8.67 -1.86 2.28
CA TYR A 200 9.71 -1.46 1.34
C TYR A 200 9.12 -1.15 -0.02
N ALA A 201 9.64 -0.10 -0.66
CA ALA A 201 9.39 0.21 -2.06
C ALA A 201 10.72 0.48 -2.77
N GLU A 202 10.86 0.03 -4.00
CA GLU A 202 12.05 0.23 -4.83
C GLU A 202 11.64 0.48 -6.28
N ILE A 203 12.36 1.41 -6.91
CA ILE A 203 12.15 1.86 -8.27
C ILE A 203 13.46 1.63 -9.01
N PHE A 204 13.39 0.80 -10.04
CA PHE A 204 14.50 0.54 -10.95
C PHE A 204 14.39 1.49 -12.13
N LEU A 205 15.46 2.24 -12.39
CA LEU A 205 15.54 3.19 -13.50
C LEU A 205 16.22 2.54 -14.71
N GLU A 206 15.89 3.03 -15.91
CA GLU A 206 16.46 2.49 -17.17
C GLU A 206 17.98 2.73 -17.28
N ASP A 207 18.53 3.68 -16.52
CA ASP A 207 19.98 3.93 -16.43
C ASP A 207 20.72 2.97 -15.48
N GLY A 208 20.01 1.99 -14.92
CA GLY A 208 20.54 0.99 -13.98
C GLY A 208 20.62 1.46 -12.53
N SER A 209 20.31 2.73 -12.24
CA SER A 209 20.23 3.22 -10.87
C SER A 209 18.90 2.85 -10.20
N LYS A 210 18.86 2.96 -8.88
CA LYS A 210 17.69 2.61 -8.07
C LYS A 210 17.41 3.64 -6.99
N ILE A 211 16.13 3.86 -6.73
CA ILE A 211 15.65 4.65 -5.60
C ILE A 211 14.78 3.73 -4.76
N SER A 212 15.04 3.63 -3.46
CA SER A 212 14.28 2.77 -2.58
C SER A 212 13.95 3.45 -1.27
N SER A 213 12.96 2.95 -0.55
CA SER A 213 12.67 3.38 0.80
C SER A 213 12.23 2.19 1.64
N TYR A 214 12.81 2.06 2.83
CA TYR A 214 12.10 1.41 3.92
C TYR A 214 10.94 2.29 4.35
N ILE A 215 9.82 1.68 4.73
CA ILE A 215 8.63 2.36 5.20
C ILE A 215 8.31 1.77 6.57
N TYR A 216 8.54 2.56 7.61
CA TYR A 216 8.39 2.13 8.99
C TYR A 216 7.01 2.51 9.51
N ALA A 217 6.21 1.49 9.85
CA ALA A 217 4.89 1.64 10.45
C ALA A 217 4.94 2.29 11.85
N PRO A 218 3.86 2.88 12.37
CA PRO A 218 3.85 3.61 13.65
C PRO A 218 4.32 2.81 14.88
N ASN A 219 4.23 1.47 14.83
CA ASN A 219 4.51 0.56 15.95
C ASN A 219 5.51 -0.55 15.57
N TYR A 220 6.50 -0.24 14.71
CA TYR A 220 7.57 -1.18 14.36
C TYR A 220 8.54 -1.41 15.51
#